data_AF-A0A4Q5Z803-F1
#
_entry.id   AF-A0A4Q5Z803-F1
#
_cell.length_a   1.000
_cell.length_b   1.000
_cell.length_c   1.000
_cell.angle_alpha   90.00
_cell.angle_beta   90.00
_cell.angle_gamma   90.00
#
_symmetry.space_group_name_H-M   'P 1'
#
loop_
_entity.id
_entity.type
_entity.pdbx_description
1 polymer ?
#
loop_
_entity_poly.entity_id
_entity_poly.type
_entity_poly.pdbx_seq_one_letter_code
_entity_poly.pdbx_strand_id
1 'polypeptide(L)'
;MVYRVIGTMSGSSLDGLDIALVELQEVSGKWTYQLRNAVCYEYSKEWTDRLLKATSLNAYDYQLLDAEYGTYCGELINRFIEENNVQYQVQ
;
A
#
# COMPACT_ATOMS: atom_id res chain seq x y z
N MET A 1 23.31 -1.18 7.55
CA MET A 1 22.46 -2.29 7.03
C MET A 1 21.70 -1.83 5.78
N VAL A 2 21.22 -2.75 4.94
CA VAL A 2 20.34 -2.41 3.79
C VAL A 2 18.98 -3.03 4.04
N TYR A 3 17.92 -2.24 3.90
CA TYR A 3 16.53 -2.66 4.02
C TYR A 3 15.81 -2.34 2.72
N ARG A 4 14.93 -3.23 2.30
CA ARG A 4 14.08 -3.00 1.13
C ARG A 4 12.65 -3.19 1.56
N VAL A 5 11.93 -2.08 1.56
CA VAL A 5 10.59 -1.99 2.16
C VAL A 5 9.59 -1.55 1.11
N ILE A 6 8.40 -2.14 1.16
CA ILE A 6 7.23 -1.60 0.46
C ILE A 6 6.50 -0.68 1.44
N GLY A 7 6.42 0.60 1.08
CA GLY A 7 5.56 1.57 1.75
C GLY A 7 4.23 1.68 1.01
N THR A 8 3.13 1.79 1.77
CA THR A 8 1.79 2.00 1.21
C THR A 8 1.08 3.16 1.88
N MET A 9 0.29 3.91 1.11
CA MET A 9 -0.51 5.02 1.63
C MET A 9 -1.84 5.12 0.87
N SER A 10 -2.94 5.29 1.60
CA SER A 10 -4.24 5.66 1.03
C SER A 10 -4.70 6.99 1.61
N GLY A 11 -4.85 7.99 0.75
CA GLY A 11 -5.30 9.32 1.15
C GLY A 11 -6.80 9.40 1.39
N SER A 12 -7.23 10.40 2.16
CA SER A 12 -8.65 10.71 2.35
C SER A 12 -9.34 11.22 1.09
N SER A 13 -8.59 11.51 0.01
CA SER A 13 -9.13 11.82 -1.30
C SER A 13 -9.73 10.58 -1.99
N LEU A 14 -9.33 9.37 -1.57
CA LEU A 14 -9.79 8.09 -2.13
C LEU A 14 -9.47 7.94 -3.63
N ASP A 15 -8.39 8.57 -4.08
CA ASP A 15 -7.96 8.51 -5.48
C ASP A 15 -7.31 7.15 -5.81
N GLY A 16 -6.75 6.47 -4.81
CA GLY A 16 -6.08 5.18 -4.99
C GLY A 16 -5.21 4.76 -3.81
N LEU A 17 -4.48 3.66 -4.01
CA LEU A 17 -3.43 3.18 -3.12
C LEU A 17 -2.06 3.49 -3.73
N ASP A 18 -1.30 4.35 -3.06
CA ASP A 18 0.09 4.61 -3.38
C ASP A 18 0.96 3.48 -2.82
N ILE A 19 1.84 2.94 -3.67
CA ILE A 19 2.77 1.87 -3.31
C ILE A 19 4.17 2.25 -3.79
N ALA A 20 5.16 2.13 -2.91
CA ALA A 20 6.55 2.44 -3.22
C ALA A 20 7.52 1.39 -2.68
N LEU A 21 8.43 0.91 -3.53
CA LEU A 21 9.59 0.13 -3.10
C LEU A 21 10.75 1.09 -2.82
N VAL A 22 11.21 1.10 -1.58
CA VAL A 22 12.30 1.97 -1.12
C VAL A 22 13.44 1.10 -0.57
N GLU A 23 14.66 1.39 -1.01
CA GLU A 23 15.85 0.86 -0.39
C GLU A 23 16.37 1.88 0.62
N LEU A 24 16.47 1.47 1.88
CA LEU A 24 17.01 2.26 2.98
C LEU A 24 18.37 1.68 3.35
N GLN A 25 19.39 2.52 3.38
CA GLN A 25 20.73 2.12 3.79
C GLN A 25 21.16 2.89 5.02
N GLU A 26 21.61 2.16 6.03
CA GLU A 26 22.18 2.68 7.25
C GLU A 26 23.69 2.40 7.28
N VAL A 27 24.52 3.42 7.50
CA VAL A 27 25.97 3.29 7.68
C VAL A 27 26.42 4.21 8.81
N SER A 28 26.87 3.63 9.92
CA SER A 28 27.42 4.38 11.07
C SER A 28 26.46 5.45 11.62
N GLY A 29 25.18 5.11 11.73
CA GLY A 29 24.09 5.97 12.18
C GLY A 29 23.53 6.91 11.11
N LYS A 30 24.06 6.89 9.89
CA LYS A 30 23.58 7.74 8.78
C LYS A 30 22.68 6.95 7.86
N TRP A 31 21.50 7.51 7.60
CA TRP A 31 20.50 6.93 6.70
C TRP A 31 20.54 7.59 5.33
N THR A 32 20.51 6.77 4.29
CA THR A 32 20.27 7.18 2.91
C THR A 32 19.11 6.37 2.35
N TYR A 33 18.48 6.88 1.30
CA TYR A 33 17.36 6.19 0.65
C TYR A 33 17.51 6.22 -0.87
N GLN A 34 16.91 5.22 -1.50
CA GLN A 34 16.69 5.18 -2.95
C GLN A 34 15.26 4.74 -3.22
N LEU A 35 14.48 5.58 -3.92
CA LEU A 35 13.19 5.19 -4.46
C LEU A 35 13.43 4.30 -5.68
N ARG A 36 13.02 3.03 -5.62
CA ARG A 36 13.23 2.06 -6.70
C ARG A 36 12.07 2.09 -7.69
N ASN A 37 10.86 1.93 -7.17
CA ASN A 37 9.62 1.87 -7.94
C ASN A 37 8.53 2.57 -7.13
N ALA A 38 7.60 3.24 -7.81
CA ALA A 38 6.42 3.83 -7.20
C ALA A 38 5.26 3.79 -8.19
N VAL A 39 4.05 3.54 -7.69
CA VAL A 39 2.81 3.58 -8.48
C VAL A 39 1.67 4.03 -7.58
N CYS A 40 0.65 4.64 -8.20
CA CYS A 40 -0.66 4.85 -7.59
C CYS A 40 -1.65 3.96 -8.34
N TYR A 41 -2.28 3.00 -7.65
CA TYR A 41 -3.38 2.23 -8.23
C TYR A 41 -4.70 2.89 -7.89
N GLU A 42 -5.35 3.43 -8.92
CA GLU A 42 -6.66 4.05 -8.76
C GLU A 42 -7.68 3.07 -8.16
N TYR A 43 -8.47 3.54 -7.21
CA TYR A 43 -9.56 2.73 -6.69
C TYR A 43 -10.65 2.56 -7.73
N SER A 44 -11.18 1.34 -7.81
CA SER A 44 -12.44 1.13 -8.52
C SER A 44 -13.54 1.97 -7.85
N LYS A 45 -14.54 2.36 -8.64
CA LYS A 45 -15.71 3.08 -8.13
C LYS A 45 -16.38 2.36 -6.95
N GLU A 46 -16.42 1.03 -6.99
CA GLU A 46 -16.96 0.22 -5.89
C GLU A 46 -16.19 0.45 -4.58
N TRP A 47 -14.86 0.40 -4.63
CA TRP A 47 -14.01 0.66 -3.47
C TRP A 47 -14.13 2.09 -2.97
N THR A 48 -14.14 3.08 -3.86
CA THR A 48 -14.39 4.47 -3.48
C THR A 48 -15.73 4.62 -2.75
N ASP A 49 -16.82 4.04 -3.28
CA ASP A 49 -18.16 4.11 -2.69
C ASP A 49 -18.24 3.39 -1.32
N ARG A 50 -17.53 2.27 -1.15
CA ARG A 50 -17.46 1.53 0.12
C ARG A 50 -16.70 2.32 1.17
N LEU A 51 -15.52 2.84 0.83
CA LEU A 51 -14.68 3.61 1.74
C LEU A 51 -15.31 4.95 2.15
N LEU A 52 -16.00 5.63 1.23
CA LEU A 52 -16.76 6.86 1.53
C LEU A 52 -17.83 6.65 2.60
N LYS A 53 -18.43 5.44 2.66
CA LYS A 53 -19.49 5.09 3.61
C LYS A 53 -18.95 4.48 4.90
N ALA A 54 -17.64 4.23 5.02
CA ALA A 54 -17.07 3.51 6.16
C ALA A 54 -17.48 4.13 7.50
N THR A 55 -17.48 5.46 7.61
CA THR A 55 -17.79 6.18 8.86
C THR A 55 -19.26 6.12 9.26
N SER A 56 -20.16 5.70 8.38
CA SER A 56 -21.59 5.52 8.67
C SER A 56 -21.99 4.07 8.94
N LEU A 57 -21.05 3.13 8.81
CA LEU A 57 -21.29 1.72 9.08
C LEU A 57 -21.48 1.45 10.57
N ASN A 58 -22.24 0.41 10.89
CA ASN A 58 -22.25 -0.16 12.23
C ASN A 58 -20.91 -0.89 12.50
N ALA A 59 -20.66 -1.24 13.77
CA ALA A 59 -19.39 -1.83 14.17
C ALA A 59 -19.05 -3.16 13.45
N TYR A 60 -20.06 -3.98 13.16
CA TYR A 60 -19.86 -5.26 12.46
C TYR A 60 -19.43 -5.02 11.01
N ASP A 61 -20.18 -4.20 10.28
CA ASP A 61 -19.90 -3.91 8.87
C ASP A 61 -18.59 -3.13 8.69
N TYR A 62 -18.25 -2.25 9.64
CA TYR A 62 -16.97 -1.54 9.64
C TYR A 62 -15.78 -2.51 9.77
N GLN A 63 -15.86 -3.46 10.71
CA GLN A 63 -14.82 -4.48 10.89
C GLN A 63 -14.70 -5.42 9.69
N LEU A 64 -15.83 -5.75 9.05
CA LEU A 64 -15.81 -6.51 7.81
C LEU A 64 -15.11 -5.73 6.69
N LEU A 65 -15.45 -4.45 6.52
CA LEU A 65 -14.82 -3.57 5.53
C LEU A 65 -13.30 -3.43 5.78
N ASP A 66 -12.87 -3.31 7.04
CA ASP A 66 -11.44 -3.23 7.42
C ASP A 66 -10.67 -4.47 6.96
N ALA A 67 -11.19 -5.66 7.25
CA ALA A 67 -10.57 -6.92 6.83
C ALA A 67 -10.53 -7.04 5.30
N GLU A 68 -11.65 -6.74 4.61
CA GLU A 68 -11.74 -6.79 3.16
C GLU A 68 -10.78 -5.79 2.49
N TYR A 69 -10.67 -4.59 3.05
CA TYR A 69 -9.77 -3.55 2.55
C TYR A 69 -8.30 -3.95 2.74
N GLY A 70 -7.96 -4.57 3.88
CA GLY A 70 -6.64 -5.17 4.10
C GLY A 70 -6.28 -6.23 3.05
N THR A 71 -7.23 -7.13 2.71
CA THR A 71 -7.03 -8.12 1.63
C THR A 71 -6.81 -7.43 0.28
N TYR A 72 -7.65 -6.45 -0.06
CA TYR A 72 -7.52 -5.71 -1.32
C TYR A 72 -6.19 -4.97 -1.45
N CYS A 73 -5.72 -4.32 -0.38
CA CYS A 73 -4.39 -3.72 -0.35
C CYS A 73 -3.29 -4.77 -0.60
N GLY A 74 -3.41 -5.95 0.00
CA GLY A 74 -2.49 -7.08 -0.25
C GLY A 74 -2.47 -7.53 -1.71
N GLU A 75 -3.63 -7.60 -2.35
CA GLU A 75 -3.76 -7.92 -3.79
C GLU A 75 -3.06 -6.85 -4.65
N LEU A 76 -3.26 -5.57 -4.35
CA LEU A 76 -2.60 -4.47 -5.06
C LEU A 76 -1.08 -4.48 -4.85
N ILE A 77 -0.59 -4.82 -3.65
CA ILE A 77 0.84 -4.99 -3.38
C ILE A 77 1.42 -6.15 -4.20
N ASN A 78 0.73 -7.29 -4.27
CA ASN A 78 1.18 -8.42 -5.07
C ASN A 78 1.21 -8.07 -6.56
N ARG A 79 0.19 -7.37 -7.05
CA ARG A 79 0.18 -6.81 -8.42
C ARG A 79 1.38 -5.90 -8.67
N PHE A 80 1.70 -4.99 -7.76
CA PHE A 80 2.88 -4.14 -7.87
C PHE A 80 4.18 -4.93 -7.96
N ILE A 81 4.32 -5.96 -7.12
CA ILE A 81 5.50 -6.84 -7.12
C ILE A 81 5.65 -7.54 -8.47
N GLU A 82 4.54 -8.06 -9.01
CA GLU A 82 4.50 -8.74 -10.31
C GLU A 82 4.83 -7.81 -11.47
N GLU A 83 4.13 -6.67 -11.58
CA GLU A 83 4.31 -5.69 -12.67
C GLU A 83 5.74 -5.12 -12.71
N ASN A 84 6.39 -4.96 -11.55
CA ASN A 84 7.73 -4.40 -11.45
C ASN A 84 8.85 -5.47 -11.41
N ASN A 85 8.51 -6.76 -11.43
CA ASN A 85 9.45 -7.88 -11.31
C ASN A 85 10.40 -7.76 -10.10
N VAL A 86 9.86 -7.34 -8.96
CA VAL A 86 10.63 -7.13 -7.71
C VAL A 86 10.45 -8.27 -6.71
N GLN A 87 10.05 -9.46 -7.20
CA GLN A 87 10.00 -10.67 -6.37
C GLN A 87 11.37 -10.90 -5.70
N TYR A 88 11.35 -11.31 -4.43
CA TYR A 88 12.56 -11.56 -3.60
C TYR A 88 13.42 -10.34 -3.26
N GLN A 89 12.98 -9.11 -3.60
CA GLN A 89 13.69 -7.90 -3.21
C GLN A 89 13.19 -7.32 -1.88
N VAL A 90 12.08 -7.81 -1.33
CA VAL A 90 11.53 -7.32 -0.06
C VAL A 90 11.97 -8.28 1.05
N GLN A 91 12.60 -7.76 2.11
CA GLN A 91 13.13 -8.51 3.25
C GLN A 91 12.67 -7.91 4.57
#